data_AF-A0A6A4ZRR2-F1
#
_entry.id   AF-A0A6A4ZRR2-F1
#
_cell.length_a   1.000
_cell.length_b   1.000
_cell.length_c   1.000
_cell.angle_alpha   90.00
_cell.angle_beta   90.00
_cell.angle_gamma   90.00
#
_symmetry.space_group_name_H-M   'P 1'
#
loop_
_entity.id
_entity.type
_entity.pdbx_description
1 polymer ?
#
loop_
_entity_poly.entity_id
_entity_poly.type
_entity_poly.pdbx_seq_one_letter_code
_entity_poly.pdbx_strand_id
1 'polypeptide(L)'
;MMTVPLLATTSPAAAQQVEQRLNQVPLSELIRNVKGIRVTDEFKESATRVLWVREYTIRLSFFKAKAIRSAFGISMKEVHRSFGRVFVSRLLTLLKHEIRKSGVALSVSRTIDNDMDNASPSHGGRFSKPGNDDNEDDEEAQGTMRFGAKKEASGYGDMDDEDQQILAQQLDDQPAVATHSGGSDTENSSDDDADDAAPLKPVAGELDPVAVSETVRKSPYFAGAGFNSKEQFGELKLRFPANFKTLLLVPLIEKVANQVLVRSCPGISRCYQVKQRFNGSDVEEQCIQTAGLNFQAIWELDDVLDVNRLATNDIYQVLRHYGVEAARASISKQIQDVFGVYGISVDPRHLNLLADYMTHHGDYMPLNRSGMMRKGSSFQQITFETSMKFLTAAATGNLADDMDGPSARLVLGQPVKLGTGSFSLLTPISL
;
A
#
# COMPACT_ATOMS: atom_id res chain seq x y z
N MET A 1 -4.18 -8.48 -4.86
CA MET A 1 -5.10 -9.59 -4.48
C MET A 1 -4.59 -10.85 -5.15
N MET A 2 -4.65 -11.97 -4.45
CA MET A 2 -4.28 -13.27 -4.99
C MET A 2 -5.34 -14.30 -4.61
N THR A 3 -5.66 -15.19 -5.52
CA THR A 3 -6.66 -16.25 -5.36
C THR A 3 -6.00 -17.57 -5.69
N VAL A 4 -6.10 -18.53 -4.77
CA VAL A 4 -5.48 -19.85 -4.89
C VAL A 4 -6.52 -20.92 -4.58
N PRO A 5 -6.79 -21.86 -5.49
CA PRO A 5 -7.68 -22.98 -5.21
C PRO A 5 -7.06 -23.94 -4.18
N LEU A 6 -7.91 -24.58 -3.38
CA LEU A 6 -7.49 -25.64 -2.47
C LEU A 6 -7.33 -26.97 -3.22
N LEU A 7 -6.42 -27.82 -2.75
CA LEU A 7 -6.31 -29.19 -3.26
C LEU A 7 -7.58 -30.00 -2.94
N ALA A 8 -7.98 -30.91 -3.84
CA ALA A 8 -9.18 -31.72 -3.67
C ALA A 8 -9.14 -32.65 -2.44
N THR A 9 -7.93 -32.96 -1.94
CA THR A 9 -7.68 -33.80 -0.76
C THR A 9 -7.75 -33.03 0.56
N THR A 10 -7.90 -31.71 0.51
CA THR A 10 -7.79 -30.84 1.68
C THR A 10 -9.04 -30.90 2.56
N SER A 11 -8.84 -31.07 3.87
CA SER A 11 -9.91 -30.96 4.86
C SER A 11 -10.29 -29.49 5.14
N PRO A 12 -11.56 -29.19 5.48
CA PRO A 12 -11.97 -27.82 5.81
C PRO A 12 -11.22 -27.25 7.03
N ALA A 13 -10.75 -28.11 7.93
CA ALA A 13 -9.93 -27.71 9.07
C ALA A 13 -8.53 -27.23 8.65
N ALA A 14 -7.92 -27.87 7.65
CA ALA A 14 -6.63 -27.43 7.09
C ALA A 14 -6.76 -26.09 6.36
N ALA A 15 -7.84 -25.88 5.60
CA ALA A 15 -8.13 -24.60 4.97
C ALA A 15 -8.26 -23.45 6.01
N GLN A 16 -8.96 -23.71 7.12
CA GLN A 16 -9.08 -22.76 8.22
C GLN A 16 -7.73 -22.46 8.91
N GLN A 17 -6.85 -23.45 9.04
CA GLN A 17 -5.50 -23.24 9.56
C GLN A 17 -4.65 -22.36 8.64
N VAL A 18 -4.77 -22.52 7.32
CA VAL A 18 -4.09 -21.66 6.35
C VAL A 18 -4.60 -20.22 6.44
N GLU A 19 -5.92 -20.03 6.51
CA GLU A 19 -6.52 -18.71 6.68
C GLU A 19 -6.02 -18.01 7.97
N GLN A 20 -6.04 -18.73 9.08
CA GLN A 20 -5.50 -18.25 10.37
C GLN A 20 -4.00 -17.98 10.30
N ARG A 21 -3.27 -18.72 9.45
CA ARG A 21 -1.82 -18.57 9.31
C ARG A 21 -1.43 -17.31 8.58
N LEU A 22 -2.13 -17.00 7.50
CA LEU A 22 -1.84 -15.89 6.60
C LEU A 22 -2.43 -14.56 7.06
N ASN A 23 -3.52 -14.58 7.83
CA ASN A 23 -4.15 -13.36 8.34
C ASN A 23 -3.23 -12.59 9.30
N GLN A 24 -3.18 -11.26 9.12
CA GLN A 24 -2.57 -10.38 10.10
C GLN A 24 -3.52 -10.20 11.28
N VAL A 25 -2.99 -10.39 12.49
CA VAL A 25 -3.77 -10.21 13.72
C VAL A 25 -3.12 -9.10 14.55
N PRO A 26 -3.71 -7.90 14.56
CA PRO A 26 -3.26 -6.84 15.45
C PRO A 26 -3.58 -7.19 16.90
N LEU A 27 -2.77 -6.67 17.82
CA LEU A 27 -2.95 -6.92 19.25
C LEU A 27 -4.30 -6.38 19.75
N SER A 28 -4.83 -5.34 19.11
CA SER A 28 -6.14 -4.76 19.44
C SER A 28 -7.30 -5.74 19.29
N GLU A 29 -7.29 -6.63 18.29
CA GLU A 29 -8.35 -7.64 18.09
C GLU A 29 -8.36 -8.71 19.20
N LEU A 30 -7.25 -8.87 19.92
CA LEU A 30 -7.14 -9.81 21.03
C LEU A 30 -7.58 -9.22 22.38
N ILE A 31 -7.71 -7.89 22.47
CA ILE A 31 -8.10 -7.17 23.68
C ILE A 31 -9.63 -7.15 23.79
N ARG A 32 -10.16 -7.32 25.01
CA ARG A 32 -11.61 -7.28 25.24
C ARG A 32 -12.20 -5.90 24.98
N ASN A 33 -13.33 -5.83 24.28
CA ASN A 33 -14.04 -4.56 24.05
C ASN A 33 -14.50 -3.87 25.35
N VAL A 34 -14.91 -4.64 26.35
CA VAL A 34 -15.39 -4.11 27.64
C VAL A 34 -14.31 -4.25 28.70
N LYS A 35 -13.86 -3.12 29.25
CA LYS A 35 -12.80 -3.03 30.29
C LYS A 35 -11.49 -3.72 29.88
N GLY A 36 -11.20 -3.81 28.58
CA GLY A 36 -9.96 -4.41 28.05
C GLY A 36 -8.73 -3.60 28.40
N ILE A 37 -8.78 -2.28 28.23
CA ILE A 37 -7.70 -1.37 28.64
C ILE A 37 -8.14 -0.70 29.94
N ARG A 38 -7.34 -0.85 31.00
CA ARG A 38 -7.48 -0.05 32.22
C ARG A 38 -6.17 0.63 32.51
N VAL A 39 -6.22 1.93 32.77
CA VAL A 39 -5.09 2.71 33.23
C VAL A 39 -5.45 3.25 34.60
N THR A 40 -4.72 2.83 35.63
CA THR A 40 -4.82 3.44 36.96
C THR A 40 -3.63 4.36 37.17
N ASP A 41 -3.91 5.52 37.75
CA ASP A 41 -2.94 6.56 38.04
C ASP A 41 -2.87 6.74 39.55
N GLU A 42 -1.72 6.47 40.13
CA GLU A 42 -1.49 6.53 41.57
C GLU A 42 -0.25 7.35 41.87
N PHE A 43 -0.35 8.24 42.85
CA PHE A 43 0.83 8.90 43.43
C PHE A 43 1.37 8.02 44.55
N LYS A 44 2.62 7.56 44.40
CA LYS A 44 3.31 6.76 45.41
C LYS A 44 4.53 7.51 45.93
N GLU A 45 4.79 7.32 47.21
CA GLU A 45 6.04 7.74 47.82
C GLU A 45 7.17 6.81 47.33
N SER A 46 8.28 7.39 46.86
CA SER A 46 9.44 6.60 46.41
C SER A 46 9.97 5.71 47.54
N ALA A 47 10.54 4.55 47.20
CA ALA A 47 11.24 3.66 48.14
C ALA A 47 12.38 4.37 48.92
N THR A 48 12.84 5.52 48.43
CA THR A 48 13.84 6.39 49.06
C THR A 48 13.27 7.47 49.99
N ARG A 49 11.93 7.56 50.19
CA ARG A 49 11.23 8.51 51.11
C ARG A 49 11.49 10.02 50.89
N VAL A 50 11.95 10.44 49.71
CA VAL A 50 12.30 11.86 49.44
C VAL A 50 11.46 12.51 48.33
N LEU A 51 10.85 11.74 47.42
CA LEU A 51 10.12 12.28 46.26
C LEU A 51 8.83 11.50 45.99
N TRP A 52 7.75 12.21 45.68
CA TRP A 52 6.52 11.64 45.13
C TRP A 52 6.77 11.25 43.67
N VAL A 53 6.33 10.06 43.29
CA VAL A 53 6.41 9.53 41.93
C VAL A 53 5.00 9.19 41.47
N ARG A 54 4.69 9.53 40.22
CA ARG A 54 3.42 9.18 39.60
C ARG A 54 3.59 7.84 38.88
N GLU A 55 2.86 6.82 39.33
CA GLU A 55 2.90 5.47 38.77
C GLU A 55 1.62 5.21 37.98
N TYR A 56 1.76 4.96 36.67
CA TYR A 56 0.67 4.47 35.84
C TYR A 56 0.75 2.95 35.76
N THR A 57 -0.33 2.29 36.16
CA THR A 57 -0.49 0.85 35.96
C THR A 57 -1.45 0.62 34.81
N ILE A 58 -0.91 0.11 33.71
CA ILE A 58 -1.64 -0.22 32.49
C ILE A 58 -1.96 -1.70 32.51
N ARG A 59 -3.24 -2.05 32.48
CA ARG A 59 -3.74 -3.44 32.43
C ARG A 59 -4.46 -3.68 31.10
N LEU A 60 -3.93 -4.60 30.30
CA LEU A 60 -4.55 -5.11 29.07
C LEU A 60 -5.17 -6.47 29.34
N SER A 61 -6.48 -6.59 29.25
CA SER A 61 -7.22 -7.83 29.45
C SER A 61 -7.59 -8.46 28.10
N PHE A 62 -7.15 -9.69 27.88
CA PHE A 62 -7.35 -10.42 26.62
C PHE A 62 -8.56 -11.36 26.68
N PHE A 63 -9.08 -11.76 25.51
CA PHE A 63 -10.09 -12.81 25.43
C PHE A 63 -9.60 -14.14 25.99
N LYS A 64 -10.51 -15.08 26.27
CA LYS A 64 -10.14 -16.40 26.79
C LYS A 64 -9.24 -17.13 25.79
N ALA A 65 -8.18 -17.78 26.26
CA ALA A 65 -7.22 -18.52 25.42
C ALA A 65 -7.88 -19.51 24.43
N LYS A 66 -8.96 -20.17 24.83
CA LYS A 66 -9.72 -21.08 23.94
C LYS A 66 -10.37 -20.36 22.75
N ALA A 67 -10.91 -19.16 22.98
CA ALA A 67 -11.54 -18.36 21.94
C ALA A 67 -10.48 -17.82 20.97
N ILE A 68 -9.36 -17.31 21.48
CA ILE A 68 -8.24 -16.81 20.66
C ILE A 68 -7.67 -17.94 19.79
N ARG A 69 -7.44 -19.12 20.37
CA ARG A 69 -6.93 -20.28 19.63
C ARG A 69 -7.92 -20.74 18.56
N SER A 70 -9.22 -20.79 18.87
CA SER A 70 -10.23 -21.24 17.91
C SER A 70 -10.43 -20.27 16.76
N ALA A 71 -10.33 -18.95 17.01
CA ALA A 71 -10.57 -17.92 16.01
C ALA A 71 -9.33 -17.64 15.15
N PHE A 72 -8.15 -17.52 15.77
CA PHE A 72 -6.93 -17.03 15.12
C PHE A 72 -5.79 -18.05 15.06
N GLY A 73 -5.93 -19.22 15.69
CA GLY A 73 -4.85 -20.23 15.74
C GLY A 73 -3.62 -19.79 16.54
N ILE A 74 -3.71 -18.69 17.31
CA ILE A 74 -2.58 -18.10 18.04
C ILE A 74 -2.46 -18.72 19.44
N SER A 75 -1.22 -18.98 19.87
CA SER A 75 -0.94 -19.42 21.23
C SER A 75 -0.75 -18.23 22.19
N MET A 76 -1.17 -18.36 23.45
CA MET A 76 -0.95 -17.29 24.45
C MET A 76 0.53 -16.97 24.64
N LYS A 77 1.44 -17.93 24.42
CA LYS A 77 2.88 -17.70 24.48
C LYS A 77 3.33 -16.66 23.43
N GLU A 78 2.79 -16.71 22.22
CA GLU A 78 3.05 -15.71 21.17
C GLU A 78 2.52 -14.33 21.56
N VAL A 79 1.32 -14.27 22.15
CA VAL A 79 0.74 -13.02 22.67
C VAL A 79 1.62 -12.42 23.78
N HIS A 80 2.17 -13.25 24.67
CA HIS A 80 3.06 -12.76 25.72
C HIS A 80 4.36 -12.20 25.12
N ARG A 81 4.93 -12.87 24.11
CA ARG A 81 6.15 -12.43 23.42
C ARG A 81 5.93 -11.11 22.67
N SER A 82 4.83 -10.97 21.95
CA SER A 82 4.51 -9.76 21.20
C SER A 82 4.20 -8.58 22.12
N PHE A 83 3.47 -8.82 23.21
CA PHE A 83 3.22 -7.82 24.25
C PHE A 83 4.54 -7.32 24.87
N GLY A 84 5.43 -8.23 25.28
CA GLY A 84 6.69 -7.87 25.93
C GLY A 84 7.67 -7.14 25.01
N ARG A 85 8.04 -7.77 23.89
CA ARG A 85 9.14 -7.29 23.05
C ARG A 85 8.72 -6.12 22.16
N VAL A 86 7.53 -6.19 21.56
CA VAL A 86 7.11 -5.25 20.50
C VAL A 86 6.23 -4.14 21.07
N PHE A 87 5.19 -4.49 21.83
CA PHE A 87 4.24 -3.50 22.35
C PHE A 87 4.88 -2.55 23.37
N VAL A 88 5.60 -3.07 24.38
CA VAL A 88 6.24 -2.19 25.38
C VAL A 88 7.27 -1.27 24.74
N SER A 89 8.08 -1.79 23.82
CA SER A 89 9.09 -0.99 23.11
C SER A 89 8.45 0.14 22.29
N ARG A 90 7.43 -0.17 21.48
CA ARG A 90 6.73 0.84 20.66
C ARG A 90 5.99 1.86 21.51
N LEU A 91 5.35 1.42 22.59
CA LEU A 91 4.66 2.32 23.51
C LEU A 91 5.64 3.32 24.12
N LEU A 92 6.82 2.88 24.57
CA LEU A 92 7.84 3.77 25.12
C LEU A 92 8.38 4.75 24.07
N THR A 93 8.56 4.32 22.82
CA THR A 93 9.00 5.21 21.73
C THR A 93 7.97 6.30 21.44
N LEU A 94 6.68 5.94 21.30
CA LEU A 94 5.63 6.94 21.11
C LEU A 94 5.48 7.84 22.33
N LEU A 95 5.65 7.30 23.53
CA LEU A 95 5.59 8.07 24.75
C LEU A 95 6.75 9.08 24.85
N LYS A 96 7.97 8.71 24.45
CA LYS A 96 9.09 9.66 24.30
C LYS A 96 8.77 10.76 23.29
N HIS A 97 8.16 10.41 22.16
CA HIS A 97 7.76 11.38 21.15
C HIS A 97 6.71 12.36 21.69
N GLU A 98 5.70 11.85 22.39
CA GLU A 98 4.64 12.66 22.98
C GLU A 98 5.17 13.52 24.14
N ILE A 99 6.14 13.03 24.92
CA ILE A 99 6.87 13.83 25.92
C ILE A 99 7.66 14.94 25.24
N ARG A 100 8.35 14.69 24.12
CA ARG A 100 9.08 15.74 23.40
C ARG A 100 8.14 16.79 22.82
N LYS A 101 6.94 16.38 22.42
CA LYS A 101 5.90 17.28 21.90
C LYS A 101 5.22 18.10 23.01
N SER A 102 5.02 17.50 24.19
CA SER A 102 4.34 18.13 25.34
C SER A 102 5.30 18.84 26.32
N GLY A 103 6.58 18.49 26.30
CA GLY A 103 7.67 19.10 27.04
C GLY A 103 8.28 20.24 26.25
N VAL A 104 7.98 21.45 26.70
CA VAL A 104 8.63 22.74 26.43
C VAL A 104 9.87 22.67 25.53
N ALA A 105 9.73 23.16 24.30
CA ALA A 105 10.86 23.73 23.57
C ALA A 105 11.39 24.93 24.38
N LEU A 106 12.37 24.69 25.24
CA LEU A 106 13.19 25.73 25.84
C LEU A 106 14.47 25.83 25.02
N SER A 107 14.72 27.04 24.53
CA SER A 107 15.83 27.56 23.71
C SER A 107 15.78 27.27 22.20
N VAL A 108 15.06 28.11 21.44
CA VAL A 108 15.67 29.26 20.76
C VAL A 108 14.67 30.42 20.82
N SER A 109 15.00 31.45 21.61
CA SER A 109 14.45 32.79 21.40
C SER A 109 14.91 33.25 20.03
N ARG A 110 13.96 33.41 19.09
CA ARG A 110 14.05 34.47 18.10
C ARG A 110 12.89 35.42 18.37
N THR A 111 13.26 36.68 18.40
CA THR A 111 12.48 37.85 18.77
C THR A 111 11.10 37.84 18.14
N ILE A 112 10.11 38.21 18.95
CA ILE A 112 8.84 38.74 18.46
C ILE A 112 9.16 40.14 17.92
N ASP A 113 9.54 40.20 16.65
CA ASP A 113 9.31 41.38 15.83
C ASP A 113 8.04 41.09 15.04
N ASN A 114 6.93 41.68 15.52
CA ASN A 114 5.70 41.78 14.75
C ASN A 114 5.96 42.80 13.63
N ASP A 115 6.43 42.31 12.47
CA ASP A 115 6.20 42.99 11.20
C ASP A 115 5.11 42.21 10.46
N MET A 116 3.96 42.87 10.36
CA MET A 116 2.75 42.38 9.73
C MET A 116 2.83 42.70 8.25
N ASP A 117 3.64 41.93 7.51
CA ASP A 117 3.68 41.97 6.05
C ASP A 117 3.81 40.56 5.48
N ASN A 118 2.66 40.00 5.07
CA ASN A 118 2.63 39.08 3.94
C ASN A 118 1.27 39.16 3.23
N ALA A 119 1.17 40.17 2.37
CA ALA A 119 0.29 40.14 1.22
C ALA A 119 0.74 39.00 0.29
N SER A 120 -0.19 38.09 -0.02
CA SER A 120 0.00 36.99 -0.96
C SER A 120 0.61 37.46 -2.29
N PRO A 121 1.61 36.75 -2.85
CA PRO A 121 2.14 37.09 -4.16
C PRO A 121 1.11 36.69 -5.23
N SER A 122 0.61 37.72 -5.91
CA SER A 122 -0.14 37.59 -7.16
C SER A 122 0.84 37.54 -8.34
N HIS A 123 0.57 36.62 -9.27
CA HIS A 123 0.77 36.67 -10.73
C HIS A 123 1.11 35.25 -11.24
N GLY A 124 0.43 34.66 -12.22
CA GLY A 124 -0.63 35.17 -13.08
C GLY A 124 -0.98 34.10 -14.14
N GLY A 125 -2.19 34.19 -14.69
CA GLY A 125 -2.56 33.47 -15.91
C GLY A 125 -3.80 32.58 -15.84
N ARG A 126 -4.91 33.01 -15.22
CA ARG A 126 -6.21 32.35 -15.41
C ARG A 126 -7.01 33.09 -16.49
N PHE A 127 -7.21 32.42 -17.61
CA PHE A 127 -8.16 32.82 -18.65
C PHE A 127 -9.57 32.93 -18.06
N SER A 128 -10.23 34.03 -18.38
CA SER A 128 -11.63 34.31 -18.07
C SER A 128 -12.56 33.37 -18.83
N LYS A 129 -13.43 32.66 -18.11
CA LYS A 129 -14.69 32.11 -18.65
C LYS A 129 -15.73 33.25 -18.58
N PRO A 130 -16.46 33.59 -19.65
CA PRO A 130 -17.61 34.46 -19.52
C PRO A 130 -18.75 33.67 -18.86
N GLY A 131 -19.33 34.22 -17.79
CA GLY A 131 -20.56 33.72 -17.20
C GLY A 131 -21.77 34.07 -18.06
N ASN A 132 -22.80 33.23 -18.00
CA ASN A 132 -24.17 33.71 -17.92
C ASN A 132 -25.13 32.64 -17.37
N ASP A 133 -26.04 33.14 -16.52
CA ASP A 133 -27.36 32.66 -16.09
C ASP A 133 -27.50 31.33 -15.33
N ASP A 134 -27.56 31.49 -14.00
CA ASP A 134 -28.47 30.76 -13.12
C ASP A 134 -29.92 30.99 -13.58
N ASN A 135 -30.62 29.93 -13.97
CA ASN A 135 -32.06 29.80 -13.77
C ASN A 135 -32.32 28.43 -13.15
N GLU A 136 -32.82 28.46 -11.93
CA GLU A 136 -33.53 27.36 -11.28
C GLU A 136 -34.78 27.04 -12.11
N ASP A 137 -34.95 25.79 -12.55
CA ASP A 137 -36.16 24.99 -12.27
C ASP A 137 -36.17 23.65 -13.04
N ASP A 138 -36.79 22.69 -12.37
CA ASP A 138 -37.40 21.43 -12.82
C ASP A 138 -36.55 20.15 -13.03
N GLU A 139 -36.73 19.26 -12.06
CA GLU A 139 -36.71 17.80 -12.22
C GLU A 139 -37.65 17.38 -13.37
N GLU A 140 -37.10 16.82 -14.46
CA GLU A 140 -37.60 15.63 -15.18
C GLU A 140 -36.87 15.44 -16.53
N ALA A 141 -36.95 14.21 -17.03
CA ALA A 141 -36.60 13.76 -18.39
C ALA A 141 -35.17 13.22 -18.63
N GLN A 142 -35.16 11.88 -18.59
CA GLN A 142 -34.24 10.96 -19.25
C GLN A 142 -33.69 11.45 -20.60
N GLY A 143 -32.38 11.24 -20.78
CA GLY A 143 -31.79 10.69 -21.99
C GLY A 143 -32.12 11.39 -23.32
N THR A 144 -31.44 12.49 -23.62
CA THR A 144 -30.91 12.76 -24.96
C THR A 144 -29.84 13.84 -24.87
N MET A 145 -28.56 13.45 -24.89
CA MET A 145 -27.49 14.40 -25.12
C MET A 145 -27.68 14.99 -26.53
N ARG A 146 -28.09 16.25 -26.59
CA ARG A 146 -28.01 17.06 -27.81
C ARG A 146 -26.53 17.21 -28.15
N PHE A 147 -26.04 16.35 -29.04
CA PHE A 147 -24.75 16.51 -29.70
C PHE A 147 -24.65 17.94 -30.23
N GLY A 148 -23.67 18.68 -29.70
CA GLY A 148 -23.36 20.04 -30.11
C GLY A 148 -23.05 20.08 -31.60
N ALA A 149 -24.04 20.46 -32.40
CA ALA A 149 -23.84 20.80 -33.79
C ALA A 149 -22.96 22.06 -33.86
N LYS A 150 -21.76 21.92 -34.46
CA LYS A 150 -20.76 22.95 -34.81
C LYS A 150 -19.57 23.16 -33.87
N LYS A 151 -19.04 22.10 -33.26
CA LYS A 151 -17.63 22.10 -32.86
C LYS A 151 -17.03 20.75 -33.24
N GLU A 152 -16.03 20.75 -34.10
CA GLU A 152 -15.23 19.53 -34.34
C GLU A 152 -14.59 19.16 -33.00
N ALA A 153 -14.88 17.97 -32.50
CA ALA A 153 -14.24 17.44 -31.31
C ALA A 153 -12.76 17.23 -31.65
N SER A 154 -11.89 18.14 -31.22
CA SER A 154 -10.46 18.16 -31.55
C SER A 154 -9.63 17.14 -30.76
N GLY A 155 -10.28 16.20 -30.07
CA GLY A 155 -9.62 15.23 -29.21
C GLY A 155 -10.59 14.28 -28.51
N TYR A 156 -10.04 13.38 -27.71
CA TYR A 156 -10.79 12.56 -26.76
C TYR A 156 -11.23 13.44 -25.56
N GLY A 157 -12.16 12.95 -24.74
CA GLY A 157 -12.65 13.69 -23.57
C GLY A 157 -11.52 14.16 -22.64
N ASP A 158 -11.74 15.27 -21.94
CA ASP A 158 -10.76 15.83 -21.01
C ASP A 158 -10.41 14.81 -19.90
N MET A 159 -9.13 14.70 -19.57
CA MET A 159 -8.66 13.91 -18.42
C MET A 159 -9.20 14.53 -17.12
N ASP A 160 -9.65 13.70 -16.20
CA ASP A 160 -10.10 14.16 -14.89
C ASP A 160 -8.91 14.60 -14.01
N ASP A 161 -9.23 15.23 -12.88
CA ASP A 161 -8.22 15.79 -11.98
C ASP A 161 -7.32 14.70 -11.35
N GLU A 162 -7.83 13.47 -11.18
CA GLU A 162 -7.08 12.34 -10.64
C GLU A 162 -6.03 11.85 -11.66
N ASP A 163 -6.42 11.67 -12.92
CA ASP A 163 -5.53 11.29 -14.01
C ASP A 163 -4.43 12.34 -14.23
N GLN A 164 -4.79 13.63 -14.13
CA GLN A 164 -3.82 14.73 -14.21
C GLN A 164 -2.81 14.70 -13.06
N GLN A 165 -3.25 14.35 -11.84
CA GLN A 165 -2.37 14.27 -10.68
C GLN A 165 -1.41 13.08 -10.78
N ILE A 166 -1.87 11.93 -11.28
CA ILE A 166 -1.02 10.76 -11.55
C ILE A 166 -0.01 11.09 -12.65
N LEU A 167 -0.43 11.75 -13.71
CA LEU A 167 0.46 12.17 -14.80
C LEU A 167 1.52 13.14 -14.29
N ALA A 168 1.14 14.13 -13.49
CA ALA A 168 2.06 15.11 -12.90
C ALA A 168 3.15 14.44 -12.04
N GLN A 169 2.78 13.46 -11.20
CA GLN A 169 3.76 12.68 -10.42
C GLN A 169 4.73 11.92 -11.34
N GLN A 170 4.25 11.35 -12.45
CA GLN A 170 5.11 10.66 -13.43
C GLN A 170 6.06 11.61 -14.18
N LEU A 171 5.75 12.90 -14.28
CA LEU A 171 6.62 13.90 -14.92
C LEU A 171 7.83 14.25 -14.04
N ASP A 172 7.66 14.23 -12.72
CA ASP A 172 8.70 14.56 -11.75
C ASP A 172 9.71 13.41 -11.53
N ASP A 173 9.30 12.15 -11.75
CA ASP A 173 10.09 10.94 -11.48
C ASP A 173 11.06 10.50 -12.60
N GLN A 174 11.37 11.34 -13.60
CA GLN A 174 12.44 11.01 -14.58
C GLN A 174 13.84 11.29 -14.01
N PRO A 175 14.83 10.39 -14.24
CA PRO A 175 16.09 10.43 -13.50
C PRO A 175 16.95 11.60 -14.00
N ALA A 176 17.11 12.62 -13.15
CA ALA A 176 18.33 13.40 -13.14
C ALA A 176 19.48 12.45 -12.74
N VAL A 177 20.62 12.60 -13.42
CA VAL A 177 21.89 11.96 -13.10
C VAL A 177 22.09 11.91 -11.57
N ALA A 178 22.37 10.72 -11.05
CA ALA A 178 22.48 10.45 -9.62
C ALA A 178 23.55 11.33 -8.95
N THR A 179 23.10 12.42 -8.35
CA THR A 179 23.79 13.07 -7.24
C THR A 179 23.08 12.64 -5.97
N HIS A 180 23.75 11.80 -5.19
CA HIS A 180 23.31 11.36 -3.86
C HIS A 180 22.96 12.56 -2.98
N SER A 181 21.67 12.80 -2.74
CA SER A 181 21.18 13.56 -1.59
C SER A 181 20.91 12.59 -0.45
N GLY A 182 21.89 12.43 0.42
CA GLY A 182 21.76 11.66 1.66
C GLY A 182 20.80 12.34 2.64
N GLY A 183 19.54 11.90 2.64
CA GLY A 183 18.66 12.07 3.78
C GLY A 183 19.00 11.02 4.83
N SER A 184 19.34 11.43 6.05
CA SER A 184 19.67 10.52 7.14
C SER A 184 18.41 9.86 7.70
N ASP A 185 17.92 8.83 7.04
CA ASP A 185 17.02 7.87 7.66
C ASP A 185 17.87 6.90 8.48
N THR A 186 17.96 7.19 9.77
CA THR A 186 18.52 6.27 10.76
C THR A 186 17.50 5.17 11.03
N GLU A 187 17.36 4.28 10.06
CA GLU A 187 16.73 2.98 10.26
C GLU A 187 17.66 2.11 11.10
N ASN A 188 17.38 2.06 12.39
CA ASN A 188 18.02 1.11 13.29
C ASN A 188 17.41 -0.28 13.06
N SER A 189 17.86 -0.92 11.99
CA SER A 189 17.73 -2.36 11.73
C SER A 189 19.00 -3.06 12.18
N SER A 190 18.89 -3.87 13.23
CA SER A 190 19.78 -5.00 13.50
C SER A 190 19.05 -5.97 14.42
N ASP A 191 18.50 -7.02 13.82
CA ASP A 191 18.22 -8.30 14.47
C ASP A 191 19.18 -9.31 13.83
N ASP A 192 19.80 -10.13 14.69
CA ASP A 192 20.61 -11.36 14.49
C ASP A 192 22.03 -11.24 15.09
N ASP A 193 22.19 -11.56 16.39
CA ASP A 193 22.42 -12.94 16.85
C ASP A 193 22.81 -13.04 18.34
N ALA A 194 22.39 -14.16 18.93
CA ALA A 194 22.93 -14.89 20.09
C ALA A 194 23.04 -14.27 21.51
N ASP A 195 22.28 -14.93 22.40
CA ASP A 195 22.60 -15.29 23.79
C ASP A 195 22.27 -14.39 25.00
N ASP A 196 21.64 -15.08 25.96
CA ASP A 196 21.38 -14.79 27.37
C ASP A 196 20.38 -13.69 27.79
N ALA A 197 19.08 -14.00 27.62
CA ALA A 197 18.02 -13.34 28.37
C ALA A 197 17.95 -13.83 29.83
N ALA A 198 18.66 -13.16 30.74
CA ALA A 198 18.49 -13.40 32.18
C ALA A 198 17.10 -12.93 32.70
N PRO A 199 16.46 -13.69 33.63
CA PRO A 199 15.16 -13.33 34.21
C PRO A 199 15.27 -12.10 35.14
N LEU A 200 14.29 -11.19 35.05
CA LEU A 200 14.19 -10.01 35.91
C LEU A 200 13.57 -10.36 37.27
N LYS A 201 13.94 -9.57 38.31
CA LYS A 201 13.37 -9.62 39.66
C LYS A 201 11.84 -9.42 39.62
N PRO A 202 11.09 -10.17 40.44
CA PRO A 202 9.64 -10.16 40.42
C PRO A 202 9.10 -8.78 40.80
N VAL A 203 8.15 -8.29 40.00
CA VAL A 203 7.16 -7.34 40.50
C VAL A 203 6.41 -8.08 41.60
N ALA A 204 6.37 -7.55 42.82
CA ALA A 204 5.66 -8.19 43.92
C ALA A 204 4.20 -8.50 43.52
N GLY A 205 3.86 -9.78 43.43
CA GLY A 205 2.55 -10.30 43.02
C GLY A 205 2.65 -11.49 42.06
N GLU A 206 1.60 -12.31 41.99
CA GLU A 206 1.45 -13.54 41.17
C GLU A 206 1.49 -13.29 39.65
N LEU A 207 2.54 -12.69 39.12
CA LEU A 207 2.69 -12.35 37.69
C LEU A 207 3.90 -13.06 37.09
N ASP A 208 3.69 -13.71 35.95
CA ASP A 208 4.77 -14.33 35.18
C ASP A 208 5.63 -13.23 34.54
N PRO A 209 6.97 -13.34 34.62
CA PRO A 209 7.87 -12.34 34.05
C PRO A 209 7.78 -12.35 32.52
N VAL A 210 7.64 -11.17 31.93
CA VAL A 210 7.59 -10.99 30.48
C VAL A 210 8.98 -10.59 29.97
N ALA A 211 9.43 -11.23 28.88
CA ALA A 211 10.67 -10.86 28.21
C ALA A 211 10.53 -9.48 27.55
N VAL A 212 11.19 -8.48 28.12
CA VAL A 212 11.33 -7.12 27.59
C VAL A 212 12.75 -6.89 27.07
N SER A 213 12.88 -6.14 25.98
CA SER A 213 14.19 -5.81 25.38
C SER A 213 15.06 -4.96 26.31
N GLU A 214 16.38 -5.00 26.13
CA GLU A 214 17.31 -4.22 26.95
C GLU A 214 17.07 -2.70 26.86
N THR A 215 16.70 -2.21 25.68
CA THR A 215 16.38 -0.80 25.44
C THR A 215 15.20 -0.33 26.29
N VAL A 216 14.21 -1.21 26.50
CA VAL A 216 13.09 -0.96 27.41
C VAL A 216 13.57 -0.94 28.86
N ARG A 217 14.45 -1.88 29.26
CA ARG A 217 15.02 -1.94 30.62
C ARG A 217 15.82 -0.69 30.99
N LYS A 218 16.55 -0.11 30.04
CA LYS A 218 17.36 1.12 30.22
C LYS A 218 16.51 2.40 30.24
N SER A 219 15.20 2.32 29.95
CA SER A 219 14.33 3.48 29.93
C SER A 219 14.02 3.98 31.35
N PRO A 220 14.16 5.29 31.63
CA PRO A 220 13.91 5.84 32.98
C PRO A 220 12.43 5.77 33.40
N TYR A 221 11.52 5.60 32.43
CA TYR A 221 10.09 5.56 32.66
C TYR A 221 9.53 4.14 32.88
N PHE A 222 10.34 3.11 32.68
CA PHE A 222 9.90 1.71 32.80
C PHE A 222 10.08 1.21 34.24
N ALA A 223 8.99 0.74 34.87
CA ALA A 223 9.03 0.22 36.23
C ALA A 223 8.88 -1.31 36.31
N GLY A 224 8.18 -1.91 35.35
CA GLY A 224 8.06 -3.37 35.23
C GLY A 224 6.93 -3.78 34.30
N ALA A 225 7.01 -4.98 33.74
CA ALA A 225 5.94 -5.61 32.96
C ALA A 225 5.78 -7.06 33.41
N GLY A 226 4.54 -7.52 33.53
CA GLY A 226 4.20 -8.89 33.91
C GLY A 226 2.96 -9.37 33.17
N PHE A 227 2.79 -10.67 33.06
CA PHE A 227 1.60 -11.26 32.48
C PHE A 227 0.97 -12.23 33.48
N ASN A 228 -0.34 -12.16 33.66
CA ASN A 228 -1.06 -13.13 34.48
C ASN A 228 -1.65 -14.23 33.59
N SER A 229 -1.05 -15.42 33.63
CA SER A 229 -1.52 -16.58 32.85
C SER A 229 -2.90 -17.10 33.30
N LYS A 230 -3.37 -16.83 34.53
CA LYS A 230 -4.67 -17.30 35.02
C LYS A 230 -5.82 -16.39 34.57
N GLU A 231 -5.65 -15.08 34.73
CA GLU A 231 -6.67 -14.09 34.39
C GLU A 231 -6.53 -13.52 32.97
N GLN A 232 -5.47 -13.90 32.24
CA GLN A 232 -5.23 -13.53 30.84
C GLN A 232 -5.14 -12.01 30.65
N PHE A 233 -4.35 -11.35 31.49
CA PHE A 233 -4.06 -9.92 31.36
C PHE A 233 -2.56 -9.64 31.42
N GLY A 234 -2.11 -8.68 30.63
CA GLY A 234 -0.79 -8.07 30.73
C GLY A 234 -0.84 -6.82 31.59
N GLU A 235 0.09 -6.67 32.51
CA GLU A 235 0.25 -5.50 33.36
C GLU A 235 1.59 -4.82 33.06
N LEU A 236 1.57 -3.52 32.79
CA LEU A 236 2.73 -2.68 32.54
C LEU A 236 2.70 -1.49 33.50
N LYS A 237 3.78 -1.31 34.25
CA LYS A 237 3.97 -0.21 35.19
C LYS A 237 4.96 0.79 34.61
N LEU A 238 4.53 2.03 34.51
CA LEU A 238 5.33 3.17 34.08
C LEU A 238 5.45 4.17 35.24
N ARG A 239 6.65 4.73 35.45
CA ARG A 239 6.90 5.73 36.50
C ARG A 239 7.31 7.06 35.87
N PHE A 240 6.69 8.13 36.34
CA PHE A 240 7.00 9.50 35.95
C PHE A 240 7.27 10.39 37.16
N PRO A 241 8.11 11.42 37.01
CA PRO A 241 8.28 12.45 38.03
C PRO A 241 6.94 13.14 38.36
N ALA A 242 6.74 13.56 39.62
CA ALA A 242 5.49 14.18 40.06
C ALA A 242 5.12 15.49 39.32
N ASN A 243 6.11 16.22 38.78
CA ASN A 243 5.89 17.46 38.01
C ASN A 243 5.44 17.20 36.55
N PHE A 244 5.08 15.97 36.21
CA PHE A 244 4.72 15.60 34.85
C PHE A 244 3.23 15.82 34.58
N LYS A 245 2.92 16.50 33.47
CA LYS A 245 1.54 16.76 33.03
C LYS A 245 0.77 15.45 32.83
N THR A 246 -0.54 15.47 33.11
CA THR A 246 -1.43 14.35 32.85
C THR A 246 -1.38 13.98 31.35
N LEU A 247 -1.06 12.72 31.04
CA LEU A 247 -1.10 12.21 29.66
C LEU A 247 -2.34 11.35 29.47
N LEU A 248 -2.99 11.51 28.32
CA LEU A 248 -4.04 10.60 27.88
C LEU A 248 -3.39 9.32 27.35
N LEU A 249 -3.15 8.36 28.24
CA LEU A 249 -2.51 7.09 27.89
C LEU A 249 -3.42 6.15 27.11
N VAL A 250 -4.74 6.20 27.32
CA VAL A 250 -5.69 5.27 26.67
C VAL A 250 -5.65 5.39 25.14
N PRO A 251 -5.78 6.59 24.52
CA PRO A 251 -5.68 6.71 23.06
C PRO A 251 -4.32 6.30 22.51
N LEU A 252 -3.24 6.54 23.27
CA LEU A 252 -1.90 6.13 22.88
C LEU A 252 -1.77 4.60 22.88
N ILE A 253 -2.29 3.94 23.90
CA ILE A 253 -2.32 2.48 24.00
C ILE A 253 -3.15 1.88 22.87
N GLU A 254 -4.33 2.43 22.57
CA GLU A 254 -5.18 1.99 21.45
C GLU A 254 -4.44 2.12 20.12
N LYS A 255 -3.78 3.25 19.87
CA LYS A 255 -2.95 3.46 18.68
C LYS A 255 -1.83 2.43 18.57
N VAL A 256 -1.11 2.15 19.66
CA VAL A 256 -0.04 1.14 19.66
C VAL A 256 -0.61 -0.27 19.48
N ALA A 257 -1.72 -0.60 20.13
CA ALA A 257 -2.36 -1.91 20.02
C ALA A 257 -2.80 -2.22 18.59
N ASN A 258 -3.26 -1.22 17.83
CA ASN A 258 -3.58 -1.37 16.41
C ASN A 258 -2.34 -1.56 15.52
N GLN A 259 -1.19 -1.00 15.91
CA GLN A 259 0.05 -1.09 15.13
C GLN A 259 0.88 -2.35 15.40
N VAL A 260 0.71 -2.96 16.58
CA VAL A 260 1.46 -4.15 16.98
C VAL A 260 0.77 -5.38 16.42
N LEU A 261 1.42 -6.04 15.47
CA LEU A 261 0.97 -7.30 14.89
C LEU A 261 1.51 -8.45 15.75
N VAL A 262 0.63 -9.34 16.21
CA VAL A 262 1.03 -10.55 16.96
C VAL A 262 1.51 -11.62 16.00
N ARG A 263 0.80 -11.75 14.88
CA ARG A 263 1.13 -12.62 13.77
C ARG A 263 0.91 -11.83 12.49
N SER A 264 1.85 -11.92 11.57
CA SER A 264 1.71 -11.32 10.24
C SER A 264 2.54 -12.10 9.23
N CYS A 265 1.96 -12.33 8.07
CA CYS A 265 2.73 -12.69 6.89
C CYS A 265 3.10 -11.40 6.13
N PRO A 266 4.38 -11.18 5.81
CA PRO A 266 4.79 -10.00 5.03
C PRO A 266 4.00 -9.93 3.72
N GLY A 267 3.53 -8.75 3.33
CA GLY A 267 2.82 -8.54 2.07
C GLY A 267 1.37 -9.02 2.00
N ILE A 268 0.87 -9.79 2.98
CA ILE A 268 -0.54 -10.23 3.06
C ILE A 268 -1.19 -9.59 4.27
N SER A 269 -2.24 -8.81 4.07
CA SER A 269 -3.00 -8.15 5.14
C SER A 269 -4.12 -9.03 5.68
N ARG A 270 -4.96 -9.55 4.78
CA ARG A 270 -6.08 -10.43 5.12
C ARG A 270 -6.23 -11.57 4.14
N CYS A 271 -6.90 -12.62 4.57
CA CYS A 271 -7.10 -13.88 3.90
C CYS A 271 -8.53 -14.36 4.20
N TYR A 272 -9.24 -14.77 3.17
CA TYR A 272 -10.62 -15.21 3.24
C TYR A 272 -10.79 -16.53 2.48
N GLN A 273 -11.64 -17.41 2.99
CA GLN A 273 -12.12 -18.57 2.23
C GLN A 273 -13.34 -18.17 1.41
N VAL A 274 -13.27 -18.37 0.09
CA VAL A 274 -14.32 -18.02 -0.86
C VAL A 274 -14.61 -19.22 -1.75
N LYS A 275 -15.88 -19.47 -2.05
CA LYS A 275 -16.26 -20.39 -3.12
C LYS A 275 -16.39 -19.58 -4.40
N GLN A 276 -15.57 -19.91 -5.39
CA GLN A 276 -15.58 -19.20 -6.68
C GLN A 276 -15.39 -20.20 -7.82
N ARG A 277 -16.00 -19.90 -8.96
CA ARG A 277 -15.69 -20.59 -10.21
C ARG A 277 -14.33 -20.14 -10.70
N PHE A 278 -13.40 -21.07 -10.85
CA PHE A 278 -12.03 -20.77 -11.16
C PHE A 278 -11.71 -21.16 -12.61
N ASN A 279 -11.12 -20.23 -13.39
CA ASN A 279 -10.77 -20.45 -14.81
C ASN A 279 -11.91 -20.97 -15.70
N GLY A 280 -13.14 -20.47 -15.49
CA GLY A 280 -14.28 -20.83 -16.33
C GLY A 280 -14.81 -22.25 -16.11
N SER A 281 -14.48 -22.90 -14.99
CA SER A 281 -15.13 -24.14 -14.56
C SER A 281 -16.60 -23.88 -14.21
N ASP A 282 -17.49 -24.79 -14.61
CA ASP A 282 -18.90 -24.77 -14.17
C ASP A 282 -19.07 -25.13 -12.69
N VAL A 283 -18.04 -25.73 -12.09
CA VAL A 283 -18.02 -26.13 -10.68
C VAL A 283 -17.39 -25.03 -9.83
N GLU A 284 -18.07 -24.69 -8.73
CA GLU A 284 -17.52 -23.82 -7.68
C GLU A 284 -16.50 -24.60 -6.86
N GLU A 285 -15.27 -24.10 -6.84
CA GLU A 285 -14.18 -24.66 -6.05
C GLU A 285 -13.94 -23.79 -4.81
N GLN A 286 -13.49 -24.43 -3.72
CA GLN A 286 -13.06 -23.67 -2.54
C GLN A 286 -11.69 -23.05 -2.82
N CYS A 287 -11.62 -21.74 -2.71
CA CYS A 287 -10.43 -20.95 -2.95
C CYS A 287 -10.09 -20.12 -1.71
N ILE A 288 -8.80 -19.84 -1.54
CA ILE A 288 -8.32 -18.83 -0.60
C ILE A 288 -8.04 -17.55 -1.38
N GLN A 289 -8.63 -16.46 -0.92
CA GLN A 289 -8.41 -15.12 -1.48
C GLN A 289 -7.66 -14.25 -0.46
N THR A 290 -6.53 -13.70 -0.87
CA THR A 290 -5.70 -12.84 -0.03
C THR A 290 -5.74 -11.38 -0.50
N ALA A 291 -5.92 -10.48 0.47
CA ALA A 291 -5.69 -9.06 0.33
C ALA A 291 -4.21 -8.76 0.56
N GLY A 292 -3.46 -8.77 -0.55
CA GLY A 292 -2.00 -8.65 -0.55
C GLY A 292 -1.36 -9.77 -1.37
N LEU A 293 -0.04 -9.74 -1.49
CA LEU A 293 0.75 -10.62 -2.33
C LEU A 293 1.99 -11.10 -1.58
N ASN A 294 2.17 -12.42 -1.53
CA ASN A 294 3.41 -13.03 -1.11
C ASN A 294 3.49 -14.44 -1.71
N PHE A 295 4.21 -14.58 -2.82
CA PHE A 295 4.32 -15.85 -3.53
C PHE A 295 5.08 -16.90 -2.71
N GLN A 296 6.18 -16.51 -2.06
CA GLN A 296 7.00 -17.42 -1.26
C GLN A 296 6.20 -18.07 -0.13
N ALA A 297 5.45 -17.27 0.64
CA ALA A 297 4.63 -17.78 1.74
C ALA A 297 3.51 -18.72 1.27
N ILE A 298 3.01 -18.54 0.05
CA ILE A 298 1.98 -19.38 -0.55
C ILE A 298 2.58 -20.66 -1.14
N TRP A 299 3.76 -20.59 -1.74
CA TRP A 299 4.48 -21.77 -2.26
C TRP A 299 4.91 -22.73 -1.16
N GLU A 300 5.19 -22.23 0.05
CA GLU A 300 5.44 -23.06 1.24
C GLU A 300 4.21 -23.85 1.74
N LEU A 301 3.04 -23.60 1.18
CA LEU A 301 1.76 -24.21 1.56
C LEU A 301 1.19 -25.09 0.43
N ASP A 302 2.08 -25.67 -0.40
CA ASP A 302 1.75 -26.56 -1.51
C ASP A 302 1.11 -27.89 -1.08
N ASP A 303 1.17 -28.21 0.21
CA ASP A 303 0.51 -29.35 0.85
C ASP A 303 -1.01 -29.17 0.95
N VAL A 304 -1.49 -27.93 0.99
CA VAL A 304 -2.91 -27.58 1.15
C VAL A 304 -3.47 -26.85 -0.07
N LEU A 305 -2.64 -26.01 -0.71
CA LEU A 305 -3.03 -25.13 -1.82
C LEU A 305 -2.51 -25.65 -3.16
N ASP A 306 -3.31 -25.51 -4.20
CA ASP A 306 -2.86 -25.76 -5.57
C ASP A 306 -2.14 -24.53 -6.13
N VAL A 307 -0.84 -24.49 -5.86
CA VAL A 307 0.07 -23.39 -6.25
C VAL A 307 0.21 -23.21 -7.76
N ASN A 308 -0.09 -24.24 -8.56
CA ASN A 308 0.03 -24.19 -10.02
C ASN A 308 -1.13 -23.44 -10.68
N ARG A 309 -2.27 -23.39 -10.00
CA ARG A 309 -3.48 -22.66 -10.43
C ARG A 309 -3.62 -21.33 -9.68
N LEU A 310 -2.56 -20.80 -9.10
CA LEU A 310 -2.58 -19.49 -8.47
C LEU A 310 -2.88 -18.38 -9.49
N ALA A 311 -3.78 -17.47 -9.14
CA ALA A 311 -4.07 -16.27 -9.93
C ALA A 311 -3.93 -15.00 -9.08
N THR A 312 -3.50 -13.91 -9.71
CA THR A 312 -3.40 -12.60 -9.07
C THR A 312 -3.78 -11.49 -10.04
N ASN A 313 -4.21 -10.36 -9.50
CA ASN A 313 -4.47 -9.15 -10.27
C ASN A 313 -3.23 -8.26 -10.46
N ASP A 314 -2.09 -8.58 -9.84
CA ASP A 314 -0.84 -7.82 -10.03
C ASP A 314 0.01 -8.46 -11.13
N ILE A 315 -0.12 -7.89 -12.33
CA ILE A 315 0.57 -8.35 -13.55
C ILE A 315 2.10 -8.24 -13.41
N TYR A 316 2.60 -7.22 -12.70
CA TYR A 316 4.04 -7.01 -12.57
C TYR A 316 4.70 -8.09 -11.71
N GLN A 317 4.03 -8.52 -10.64
CA GLN A 317 4.51 -9.63 -9.84
C GLN A 317 4.44 -10.97 -10.58
N VAL A 318 3.42 -11.16 -11.44
CA VAL A 318 3.36 -12.31 -12.34
C VAL A 318 4.54 -12.32 -13.29
N LEU A 319 4.87 -11.18 -13.91
CA LEU A 319 6.02 -11.04 -14.79
C LEU A 319 7.33 -11.44 -14.08
N ARG A 320 7.52 -10.97 -12.84
CA ARG A 320 8.74 -11.23 -12.05
C ARG A 320 8.91 -12.69 -11.65
N HIS A 321 7.83 -13.42 -11.39
CA HIS A 321 7.90 -14.79 -10.86
C HIS A 321 7.59 -15.88 -11.89
N TYR A 322 6.67 -15.63 -12.81
CA TYR A 322 6.21 -16.60 -13.81
C TYR A 322 6.61 -16.24 -15.25
N GLY A 323 7.17 -15.05 -15.48
CA GLY A 323 7.69 -14.64 -16.78
C GLY A 323 6.67 -13.93 -17.68
N VAL A 324 7.13 -13.55 -18.88
CA VAL A 324 6.41 -12.63 -19.77
C VAL A 324 5.13 -13.24 -20.37
N GLU A 325 5.13 -14.52 -20.73
CA GLU A 325 3.93 -15.17 -21.29
C GLU A 325 2.80 -15.29 -20.26
N ALA A 326 3.15 -15.55 -19.00
CA ALA A 326 2.19 -15.55 -17.90
C ALA A 326 1.62 -14.13 -17.67
N ALA A 327 2.47 -13.10 -17.74
CA ALA A 327 2.03 -11.71 -17.66
C ALA A 327 1.10 -11.33 -18.82
N ARG A 328 1.45 -11.72 -20.06
CA ARG A 328 0.62 -11.51 -21.26
C ARG A 328 -0.76 -12.14 -21.13
N ALA A 329 -0.83 -13.40 -20.69
CA ALA A 329 -2.10 -14.08 -20.43
C ALA A 329 -2.88 -13.45 -19.26
N SER A 330 -2.18 -12.95 -18.24
CA SER A 330 -2.81 -12.24 -17.12
C SER A 330 -3.45 -10.92 -17.58
N ILE A 331 -2.77 -10.13 -18.43
CA ILE A 331 -3.31 -8.87 -18.99
C ILE A 331 -4.64 -9.12 -19.70
N SER A 332 -4.69 -10.09 -20.61
CA SER A 332 -5.91 -10.36 -21.37
C SER A 332 -7.04 -10.81 -20.46
N LYS A 333 -6.75 -11.66 -19.46
CA LYS A 333 -7.72 -12.11 -18.46
C LYS A 333 -8.24 -10.97 -17.59
N GLN A 334 -7.37 -10.12 -17.04
CA GLN A 334 -7.77 -9.00 -16.18
C GLN A 334 -8.66 -8.00 -16.93
N ILE A 335 -8.32 -7.66 -18.18
CA ILE A 335 -9.15 -6.75 -18.98
C ILE A 335 -10.51 -7.40 -19.29
N GLN A 336 -10.52 -8.69 -19.61
CA GLN A 336 -11.76 -9.44 -19.83
C GLN A 336 -12.65 -9.46 -18.58
N ASP A 337 -12.06 -9.67 -17.40
CA ASP A 337 -12.79 -9.67 -16.12
C ASP A 337 -13.44 -8.31 -15.83
N VAL A 338 -12.76 -7.19 -16.14
CA VAL A 338 -13.33 -5.84 -16.00
C VAL A 338 -14.57 -5.65 -16.88
N PHE A 339 -14.48 -5.98 -18.18
CA PHE A 339 -15.62 -5.85 -19.09
C PHE A 339 -16.75 -6.84 -18.78
N GLY A 340 -16.41 -8.03 -18.29
CA GLY A 340 -17.35 -9.09 -17.93
C GLY A 340 -18.31 -8.68 -16.82
N VAL A 341 -17.85 -7.90 -15.83
CA VAL A 341 -18.71 -7.37 -14.75
C VAL A 341 -19.83 -6.46 -15.30
N TYR A 342 -19.58 -5.75 -16.40
CA TYR A 342 -20.57 -4.88 -17.06
C TYR A 342 -21.39 -5.61 -18.13
N GLY A 343 -21.20 -6.92 -18.32
CA GLY A 343 -21.86 -7.69 -19.37
C GLY A 343 -21.40 -7.33 -20.78
N ILE A 344 -20.23 -6.69 -20.91
CA ILE A 344 -19.66 -6.28 -22.20
C ILE A 344 -18.79 -7.42 -22.71
N SER A 345 -19.16 -8.00 -23.85
CA SER A 345 -18.37 -9.05 -24.50
C SER A 345 -17.42 -8.43 -25.52
N VAL A 346 -16.11 -8.55 -25.28
CA VAL A 346 -15.04 -8.13 -26.19
C VAL A 346 -14.43 -9.36 -26.86
N ASP A 347 -14.20 -9.32 -28.18
CA ASP A 347 -13.52 -10.42 -28.89
C ASP A 347 -12.08 -10.59 -28.33
N PRO A 348 -11.68 -11.81 -27.91
CA PRO A 348 -10.33 -12.09 -27.41
C PRO A 348 -9.20 -11.66 -28.33
N ARG A 349 -9.43 -11.56 -29.65
CA ARG A 349 -8.43 -11.09 -30.63
C ARG A 349 -7.95 -9.68 -30.33
N HIS A 350 -8.84 -8.78 -29.89
CA HIS A 350 -8.47 -7.42 -29.51
C HIS A 350 -7.61 -7.40 -28.25
N LEU A 351 -7.99 -8.19 -27.25
CA LEU A 351 -7.27 -8.30 -25.99
C LEU A 351 -5.89 -8.92 -26.16
N ASN A 352 -5.79 -9.92 -27.03
CA ASN A 352 -4.52 -10.58 -27.36
C ASN A 352 -3.55 -9.63 -28.06
N LEU A 353 -4.03 -8.88 -29.06
CA LEU A 353 -3.21 -7.88 -29.75
C LEU A 353 -2.70 -6.80 -28.78
N LEU A 354 -3.57 -6.34 -27.87
CA LEU A 354 -3.20 -5.38 -26.85
C LEU A 354 -2.15 -5.95 -25.88
N ALA A 355 -2.37 -7.16 -25.37
CA ALA A 355 -1.44 -7.81 -24.45
C ALA A 355 -0.07 -8.03 -25.10
N ASP A 356 -0.04 -8.51 -26.35
CA ASP A 356 1.20 -8.65 -27.13
C ASP A 356 1.94 -7.34 -27.29
N TYR A 357 1.21 -6.27 -27.61
CA TYR A 357 1.80 -4.94 -27.74
C TYR A 357 2.39 -4.45 -26.42
N MET A 358 1.74 -4.73 -25.29
CA MET A 358 2.24 -4.36 -23.96
C MET A 358 3.47 -5.19 -23.55
N THR A 359 3.62 -6.42 -24.04
CA THR A 359 4.70 -7.35 -23.63
C THR A 359 5.78 -7.62 -24.67
N HIS A 360 5.73 -6.99 -25.85
CA HIS A 360 6.64 -7.29 -26.98
C HIS A 360 8.14 -7.11 -26.68
N HIS A 361 8.51 -6.30 -25.70
CA HIS A 361 9.92 -6.11 -25.29
C HIS A 361 10.38 -7.09 -24.20
N GLY A 362 9.55 -8.06 -23.81
CA GLY A 362 9.86 -8.96 -22.69
C GLY A 362 9.55 -8.38 -21.30
N ASP A 363 8.98 -7.18 -21.23
CA ASP A 363 8.64 -6.45 -20.00
C ASP A 363 7.20 -5.91 -20.08
N TYR A 364 6.66 -5.43 -18.95
CA TYR A 364 5.35 -4.79 -18.87
C TYR A 364 5.42 -3.32 -19.30
N MET A 365 5.07 -3.04 -20.56
CA MET A 365 5.06 -1.69 -21.11
C MET A 365 3.66 -1.04 -20.97
N PRO A 366 3.50 0.01 -20.15
CA PRO A 366 2.25 0.77 -20.08
C PRO A 366 1.99 1.58 -21.34
N LEU A 367 0.72 1.92 -21.59
CA LEU A 367 0.31 2.80 -22.70
C LEU A 367 0.24 4.27 -22.26
N ASN A 368 1.33 4.76 -21.67
CA ASN A 368 1.48 6.15 -21.23
C ASN A 368 2.75 6.77 -21.83
N ARG A 369 3.10 7.98 -21.38
CA ARG A 369 4.33 8.69 -21.76
C ARG A 369 5.58 7.81 -21.71
N SER A 370 5.78 7.10 -20.60
CA SER A 370 6.96 6.29 -20.33
C SER A 370 7.04 5.08 -21.26
N GLY A 371 5.89 4.51 -21.64
CA GLY A 371 5.82 3.53 -22.71
C GLY A 371 6.16 4.13 -24.08
N MET A 372 5.68 5.34 -24.35
CA MET A 372 5.88 5.99 -25.65
C MET A 372 7.32 6.42 -25.91
N MET A 373 8.06 6.79 -24.85
CA MET A 373 9.50 7.07 -24.90
C MET A 373 10.31 5.91 -25.49
N ARG A 374 9.83 4.67 -25.37
CA ARG A 374 10.49 3.46 -25.89
C ARG A 374 10.20 3.20 -27.37
N LYS A 375 9.34 3.99 -28.02
CA LYS A 375 8.99 3.84 -29.44
C LYS A 375 10.06 4.46 -30.33
N GLY A 376 10.31 3.84 -31.49
CA GLY A 376 11.36 4.29 -32.42
C GLY A 376 11.03 5.56 -33.22
N SER A 377 9.74 5.87 -33.46
CA SER A 377 9.37 7.06 -34.25
C SER A 377 9.35 8.33 -33.39
N SER A 378 10.23 9.27 -33.72
CA SER A 378 10.32 10.58 -33.06
C SER A 378 9.09 11.43 -33.34
N PHE A 379 8.56 11.40 -34.58
CA PHE A 379 7.32 12.14 -34.90
C PHE A 379 6.12 11.60 -34.15
N GLN A 380 6.02 10.27 -33.99
CA GLN A 380 4.96 9.68 -33.18
C GLN A 380 5.01 10.19 -31.73
N GLN A 381 6.20 10.25 -31.12
CA GLN A 381 6.39 10.80 -29.78
C GLN A 381 6.01 12.29 -29.71
N ILE A 382 6.45 13.10 -30.67
CA ILE A 382 6.17 14.55 -30.74
C ILE A 382 4.66 14.83 -30.85
N THR A 383 3.93 14.02 -31.64
CA THR A 383 2.48 14.18 -31.86
C THR A 383 1.62 13.67 -30.71
N PHE A 384 2.18 12.89 -29.77
CA PHE A 384 1.42 12.38 -28.63
C PHE A 384 1.25 13.44 -27.55
N GLU A 385 2.35 13.84 -26.89
CA GLU A 385 2.34 14.88 -25.86
C GLU A 385 3.73 15.45 -25.60
N THR A 386 3.83 16.60 -24.92
CA THR A 386 5.10 17.27 -24.58
C THR A 386 6.06 17.42 -25.78
N SER A 387 5.51 17.90 -26.90
CA SER A 387 6.18 17.95 -28.20
C SER A 387 7.59 18.56 -28.17
N MET A 388 7.77 19.67 -27.45
CA MET A 388 9.07 20.36 -27.38
C MET A 388 10.16 19.54 -26.70
N LYS A 389 9.83 18.74 -25.68
CA LYS A 389 10.81 17.89 -24.98
C LYS A 389 11.31 16.78 -25.89
N PHE A 390 10.39 16.10 -26.59
CA PHE A 390 10.75 15.06 -27.56
C PHE A 390 11.50 15.62 -28.77
N LEU A 391 11.08 16.78 -29.29
CA LEU A 391 11.78 17.44 -30.38
C LEU A 391 13.22 17.82 -29.99
N THR A 392 13.40 18.36 -28.79
CA THR A 392 14.73 18.72 -28.29
C THR A 392 15.59 17.46 -28.14
N ALA A 393 15.04 16.39 -27.55
CA ALA A 393 15.76 15.12 -27.39
C ALA A 393 16.13 14.48 -28.74
N ALA A 394 15.26 14.55 -29.74
CA ALA A 394 15.56 14.06 -31.08
C ALA A 394 16.65 14.89 -31.76
N ALA A 395 16.58 16.23 -31.63
CA ALA A 395 17.57 17.14 -32.21
C ALA A 395 18.95 17.02 -31.55
N THR A 396 19.02 16.90 -30.23
CA THR A 396 20.29 16.72 -29.50
C THR A 396 20.84 15.31 -29.60
N GLY A 397 19.98 14.31 -29.70
CA GLY A 397 20.34 12.90 -29.86
C GLY A 397 20.64 12.48 -31.30
N ASN A 398 20.50 13.39 -32.28
CA ASN A 398 20.64 13.11 -33.71
C ASN A 398 19.81 11.89 -34.15
N LEU A 399 18.56 11.79 -33.67
CA LEU A 399 17.66 10.68 -33.98
C LEU A 399 17.06 10.86 -35.37
N ALA A 400 17.12 9.80 -36.18
CA ALA A 400 16.42 9.73 -37.46
C ALA A 400 15.06 9.02 -37.28
N ASP A 401 14.08 9.40 -38.11
CA ASP A 401 12.77 8.73 -38.16
C ASP A 401 12.58 8.12 -39.55
N ASP A 402 12.32 6.81 -39.60
CA ASP A 402 12.16 6.05 -40.85
C ASP A 402 10.83 6.33 -41.57
N MET A 403 9.95 7.15 -40.98
CA MET A 403 8.66 7.54 -41.56
C MET A 403 7.75 6.35 -41.90
N ASP A 404 7.88 5.25 -41.17
CA ASP A 404 7.00 4.09 -41.34
C ASP A 404 5.69 4.23 -40.55
N GLY A 405 5.73 4.95 -39.43
CA GLY A 405 4.58 5.20 -38.58
C GLY A 405 3.54 6.11 -39.24
N PRO A 406 2.22 5.87 -39.07
CA PRO A 406 1.17 6.72 -39.64
C PRO A 406 1.30 8.19 -39.26
N SER A 407 1.61 8.50 -37.99
CA SER A 407 1.78 9.88 -37.51
C SER A 407 2.90 10.62 -38.25
N ALA A 408 4.07 9.98 -38.43
CA ALA A 408 5.21 10.58 -39.13
C ALA A 408 4.86 10.91 -40.59
N ARG A 409 4.16 10.00 -41.28
CA ARG A 409 3.78 10.20 -42.69
C ARG A 409 2.73 11.30 -42.85
N LEU A 410 1.76 11.37 -41.94
CA LEU A 410 0.75 12.43 -41.95
C LEU A 410 1.37 13.81 -41.74
N VAL A 411 2.31 13.95 -40.79
CA VAL A 411 3.03 15.21 -40.54
C VAL A 411 3.76 15.71 -41.80
N LEU A 412 4.30 14.79 -42.60
CA LEU A 412 5.05 15.10 -43.82
C LEU A 412 4.21 15.06 -45.11
N GLY A 413 2.91 14.79 -45.01
CA GLY A 413 2.02 14.71 -46.17
C GLY A 413 2.24 13.50 -47.08
N GLN A 414 2.83 12.42 -46.59
CA GLN A 414 3.03 11.18 -47.34
C GLN A 414 1.84 10.20 -47.17
N PRO A 415 1.54 9.35 -48.17
CA PRO A 415 0.54 8.29 -48.02
C PRO A 415 0.87 7.32 -46.88
N VAL A 416 -0.11 6.96 -46.04
CA VAL A 416 0.10 6.01 -44.93
C VAL A 416 0.30 4.59 -45.48
N LYS A 417 1.26 3.85 -44.90
CA LYS A 417 1.67 2.49 -45.31
C LYS A 417 0.72 1.38 -44.78
N LEU A 418 -0.57 1.67 -44.71
CA LEU A 418 -1.60 0.77 -44.17
C LEU A 418 -2.76 0.64 -45.17
N GLY A 419 -3.44 -0.51 -45.17
CA GLY A 419 -4.57 -0.75 -46.08
C GLY A 419 -4.16 -0.63 -47.56
N THR A 420 -4.77 0.30 -48.28
CA THR A 420 -4.50 0.54 -49.72
C THR A 420 -3.11 1.12 -50.01
N GLY A 421 -2.46 1.74 -49.02
CA GLY A 421 -1.10 2.26 -49.14
C GLY A 421 0.00 1.25 -48.77
N SER A 422 -0.36 -0.01 -48.48
CA SER A 422 0.60 -1.07 -48.09
C SER A 422 1.36 -1.68 -49.28
N PHE A 423 0.95 -1.37 -50.51
CA PHE A 423 1.60 -1.85 -51.73
C PHE A 423 1.75 -0.71 -52.74
N SER A 424 2.62 -0.92 -53.73
CA SER A 424 2.80 0.00 -54.86
C SER A 424 2.22 -0.62 -56.13
N LEU A 425 1.64 0.22 -56.98
CA LEU A 425 1.15 -0.17 -58.30
C LEU A 425 2.17 0.19 -59.36
N LEU A 426 2.48 -0.78 -60.21
CA LEU A 426 3.36 -0.60 -61.36
C LEU A 426 2.56 -0.94 -62.61
N THR A 427 2.57 -0.06 -63.60
CA THR A 427 1.94 -0.32 -64.89
C THR A 427 2.94 -1.03 -65.79
N PRO A 428 2.61 -2.21 -66.35
CA PRO A 428 3.50 -2.87 -67.30
C PRO A 428 3.59 -2.07 -68.59
N ILE A 429 4.81 -1.76 -69.03
CA ILE A 429 5.08 -1.08 -70.30
C ILE A 429 5.30 -2.15 -71.37
N SER A 430 4.57 -2.08 -72.48
CA SER A 430 4.85 -2.92 -73.65
C SER A 430 6.14 -2.41 -74.30
N LEU A 431 7.20 -3.22 -74.24
CA LEU A 431 8.46 -2.99 -74.95
C LEU A 431 8.34 -3.32 -76.43
#